data_AF-M1AW78-F1
#
_entry.id   AF-M1AW78-F1
#
_cell.length_a   1.000
_cell.length_b   1.000
_cell.length_c   1.000
_cell.angle_alpha   90.00
_cell.angle_beta   90.00
_cell.angle_gamma   90.00
#
_symmetry.space_group_name_H-M   'P 1'
#
loop_
_entity.id
_entity.type
_entity.pdbx_description
1 polymer ?
#
loop_
_entity_poly.entity_id
_entity_poly.type
_entity_poly.pdbx_seq_one_letter_code
_entity_poly.pdbx_strand_id
1 'polypeptide(L)'
;MSNLFSKIYPPSITINHQKLQQNSSTIRCCSNSNNDEHSSTEHNGWVLGSFPEKNLVQHQHGIIKPPRPKRIILVRHGESEGNVDESVYTRVADPKVGLTEKGVIEAEGCGRKMREMIEKNGGDDWKVYFYVSPYKRGIETLRNLAKSFERSRIAGVREEPRLREQDFGMNVFCPSF
;
A
#
# COMPACT_ATOMS: atom_id res chain seq x y z
N MET A 1 28.93 30.14 16.09
CA MET A 1 28.31 29.05 16.86
C MET A 1 27.54 28.16 15.89
N SER A 2 27.93 26.88 15.84
CA SER A 2 27.28 25.71 15.23
C SER A 2 26.69 25.80 13.81
N ASN A 3 27.52 25.41 12.83
CA ASN A 3 27.12 24.70 11.61
C ASN A 3 26.65 23.27 11.95
N LEU A 4 25.55 22.79 11.37
CA LEU A 4 25.37 21.34 11.13
C LEU A 4 24.25 21.06 10.09
N PHE A 5 24.55 21.21 8.80
CA PHE A 5 23.78 20.57 7.73
C PHE A 5 24.73 20.11 6.62
N SER A 6 25.19 18.87 6.71
CA SER A 6 25.88 18.17 5.62
C SER A 6 24.91 17.28 4.87
N LYS A 7 24.76 17.58 3.57
CA LYS A 7 24.21 16.73 2.52
C LYS A 7 24.82 15.33 2.57
N ILE A 8 24.00 14.29 2.37
CA ILE A 8 24.47 12.99 1.91
C ILE A 8 23.54 12.53 0.78
N TYR A 9 24.06 12.61 -0.45
CA TYR A 9 23.52 11.93 -1.64
C TYR A 9 24.07 10.50 -1.68
N PRO A 10 23.31 9.50 -2.18
CA PRO A 10 23.84 8.16 -2.43
C PRO A 10 24.76 8.12 -3.66
N PRO A 11 25.77 7.22 -3.69
CA PRO A 11 26.78 7.18 -4.74
C PRO A 11 26.24 6.58 -6.05
N SER A 12 26.70 7.14 -7.17
CA SER A 12 26.45 6.69 -8.54
C SER A 12 27.21 5.39 -8.82
N ILE A 13 26.52 4.36 -9.30
CA ILE A 13 27.14 3.12 -9.81
C ILE A 13 26.93 3.07 -11.32
N THR A 14 28.05 3.03 -12.04
CA THR A 14 28.15 2.93 -13.50
C THR A 14 27.75 1.54 -13.96
N ILE A 15 26.75 1.42 -14.83
CA ILE A 15 26.33 0.15 -15.45
C ILE A 15 26.86 0.10 -16.89
N ASN A 16 27.75 -0.87 -17.14
CA ASN A 16 28.19 -1.24 -18.49
C ASN A 16 27.05 -1.96 -19.22
N HIS A 17 26.59 -1.37 -20.33
CA HIS A 17 25.70 -2.04 -21.27
C HIS A 17 26.50 -2.97 -22.18
N GLN A 18 26.27 -4.29 -22.05
CA GLN A 18 26.54 -5.23 -23.13
C GLN A 18 25.23 -5.94 -23.51
N LYS A 19 25.00 -5.98 -24.82
CA LYS A 19 23.74 -6.25 -25.52
C LYS A 19 23.74 -7.70 -25.98
N LEU A 20 22.75 -8.51 -25.58
CA LEU A 20 22.43 -9.81 -26.18
C LEU A 20 20.90 -9.89 -26.27
N GLN A 21 20.32 -9.42 -27.38
CA GLN A 21 19.87 -10.20 -28.55
C GLN A 21 18.81 -11.26 -28.21
N GLN A 22 17.68 -11.11 -28.91
CA GLN A 22 16.41 -11.83 -28.77
C GLN A 22 16.57 -13.32 -29.09
N ASN A 23 15.64 -14.16 -28.61
CA ASN A 23 14.79 -14.93 -29.52
C ASN A 23 13.61 -15.62 -28.81
N SER A 24 12.50 -15.61 -29.55
CA SER A 24 11.20 -16.23 -29.31
C SER A 24 11.27 -17.76 -29.37
N SER A 25 10.51 -18.45 -28.51
CA SER A 25 9.75 -19.64 -28.91
C SER A 25 8.77 -20.11 -27.83
N THR A 26 7.48 -20.05 -28.18
CA THR A 26 6.42 -21.06 -27.97
C THR A 26 6.35 -21.79 -26.61
N ILE A 27 5.42 -21.36 -25.75
CA ILE A 27 4.98 -22.18 -24.60
C ILE A 27 3.91 -23.16 -25.09
N ARG A 28 4.25 -24.45 -25.11
CA ARG A 28 3.30 -25.55 -25.35
C ARG A 28 3.26 -26.43 -24.11
N CYS A 29 2.09 -26.45 -23.46
CA CYS A 29 1.78 -27.31 -22.32
C CYS A 29 1.70 -28.77 -22.77
N CYS A 30 2.26 -29.68 -21.98
CA CYS A 30 1.97 -31.11 -22.05
C CYS A 30 1.36 -31.60 -20.73
N SER A 31 0.36 -32.44 -20.91
CA SER A 31 -0.60 -33.03 -20.00
C SER A 31 -0.19 -34.44 -19.54
N ASN A 32 -1.00 -34.99 -18.62
CA ASN A 32 -1.09 -36.39 -18.15
C ASN A 32 0.00 -36.82 -17.16
N SER A 33 -0.18 -37.78 -16.24
CA SER A 33 -1.32 -38.46 -15.61
C SER A 33 -0.68 -39.38 -14.54
N ASN A 34 -1.39 -39.61 -13.44
CA ASN A 34 -1.28 -40.74 -12.49
C ASN A 34 -0.10 -40.78 -11.48
N ASN A 35 -0.52 -40.80 -10.21
CA ASN A 35 -0.11 -41.61 -9.04
C ASN A 35 1.35 -42.07 -8.91
N ASP A 36 1.99 -41.70 -7.79
CA ASP A 36 2.55 -42.66 -6.81
C ASP A 36 2.99 -41.95 -5.51
N GLU A 37 2.60 -42.52 -4.37
CA GLU A 37 3.07 -42.20 -3.02
C GLU A 37 4.37 -42.97 -2.73
N HIS A 38 5.45 -42.30 -2.29
CA HIS A 38 6.21 -42.69 -1.06
C HIS A 38 7.44 -41.80 -0.78
N SER A 39 7.47 -41.32 0.47
CA SER A 39 8.58 -41.20 1.43
C SER A 39 10.05 -41.02 0.97
N SER A 40 10.60 -39.87 1.40
CA SER A 40 11.94 -39.65 1.99
C SER A 40 13.19 -40.17 1.27
N THR A 41 13.96 -39.28 0.67
CA THR A 41 15.42 -39.17 0.89
C THR A 41 15.95 -37.84 0.36
N GLU A 42 16.77 -37.14 1.16
CA GLU A 42 17.46 -35.92 0.75
C GLU A 42 18.63 -36.24 -0.17
N HIS A 43 18.79 -35.50 -1.28
CA HIS A 43 20.11 -35.17 -1.82
C HIS A 43 20.06 -33.87 -2.67
N ASN A 44 20.61 -32.82 -2.06
CA ASN A 44 21.25 -31.60 -2.57
C ASN A 44 21.17 -31.24 -4.07
N GLY A 45 20.62 -30.05 -4.36
CA GLY A 45 21.23 -29.09 -5.29
C GLY A 45 20.39 -28.62 -6.47
N TRP A 46 19.72 -27.45 -6.34
CA TRP A 46 19.96 -26.21 -7.11
C TRP A 46 18.71 -25.32 -7.06
N VAL A 47 18.79 -24.27 -6.24
CA VAL A 47 17.77 -23.24 -6.10
C VAL A 47 17.96 -22.20 -7.20
N LEU A 48 17.03 -22.11 -8.15
CA LEU A 48 16.85 -20.92 -8.97
C LEU A 48 15.36 -20.57 -8.98
N GLY A 49 14.93 -19.75 -8.01
CA GLY A 49 13.56 -19.23 -8.01
C GLY A 49 12.97 -18.75 -6.68
N SER A 50 13.70 -18.73 -5.57
CA SER A 50 13.16 -18.16 -4.33
C SER A 50 13.44 -16.67 -4.22
N PHE A 51 12.35 -15.89 -4.18
CA PHE A 51 12.32 -14.49 -3.78
C PHE A 51 13.16 -14.25 -2.50
N PRO A 52 13.91 -13.15 -2.43
CA PRO A 52 14.91 -12.89 -1.37
C PRO A 52 14.32 -12.78 0.05
N GLU A 53 13.00 -12.67 0.20
CA GLU A 53 12.33 -12.65 1.50
C GLU A 53 12.29 -14.01 2.22
N LYS A 54 12.52 -15.12 1.51
CA LYS A 54 12.46 -16.46 2.13
C LYS A 54 13.71 -16.86 2.93
N ASN A 55 14.83 -16.17 2.73
CA ASN A 55 16.10 -16.50 3.41
C ASN A 55 16.33 -15.79 4.75
N LEU A 56 15.36 -15.02 5.24
CA LEU A 56 15.45 -14.35 6.56
C LEU A 56 14.82 -15.16 7.70
N VAL A 57 14.25 -16.33 7.43
CA VAL A 57 13.60 -17.18 8.45
C VAL A 57 14.41 -18.46 8.66
N GLN A 58 15.67 -18.30 9.08
CA GLN A 58 16.48 -19.41 9.55
C GLN A 58 17.06 -19.11 10.94
N HIS A 59 16.21 -18.56 11.82
CA HIS A 59 16.37 -18.69 13.25
C HIS A 59 15.09 -19.27 13.82
N GLN A 60 15.19 -20.50 14.32
CA GLN A 60 14.17 -21.20 15.07
C GLN A 60 14.00 -20.53 16.45
N HIS A 61 13.36 -19.36 16.47
CA HIS A 61 12.57 -18.91 17.61
C HIS A 61 11.13 -18.94 17.11
N GLY A 62 10.24 -19.61 17.84
CA GLY A 62 8.85 -19.84 17.43
C GLY A 62 8.26 -18.59 16.77
N ILE A 63 7.89 -18.71 15.49
CA ILE A 63 7.48 -17.56 14.67
C ILE A 63 6.32 -16.87 15.39
N ILE A 64 6.62 -15.74 16.05
CA ILE A 64 5.61 -14.89 16.66
C ILE A 64 4.82 -14.32 15.48
N LYS A 65 3.70 -14.97 15.16
CA LYS A 65 2.80 -14.46 14.13
C LYS A 65 2.39 -13.05 14.57
N PRO A 66 2.53 -12.03 13.71
CA PRO A 66 2.13 -10.68 14.08
C PRO A 66 0.65 -10.72 14.51
N PRO A 67 0.29 -10.00 15.58
CA PRO A 67 -1.06 -10.04 16.13
C PRO A 67 -2.06 -9.68 15.04
N ARG A 68 -3.09 -10.52 14.86
CA ARG A 68 -4.15 -10.26 13.89
C ARG A 68 -4.98 -9.06 14.36
N PRO A 69 -5.34 -8.12 13.47
CA PRO A 69 -6.19 -7.01 13.85
C PRO A 69 -7.57 -7.52 14.27
N LYS A 70 -8.11 -6.97 15.36
CA LYS A 70 -9.46 -7.30 15.84
C LYS A 70 -10.56 -6.81 14.90
N ARG A 71 -10.30 -5.72 14.17
CA ARG A 71 -11.26 -5.07 13.27
C ARG A 71 -10.52 -4.40 12.11
N ILE A 72 -11.10 -4.50 10.91
CA ILE A 72 -10.69 -3.73 9.74
C ILE A 72 -11.80 -2.70 9.50
N ILE A 73 -11.43 -1.43 9.42
CA ILE A 73 -12.35 -0.32 9.16
C ILE A 73 -11.95 0.28 7.82
N LEU A 74 -12.89 0.31 6.88
CA LEU A 74 -12.68 0.91 5.57
C LEU A 74 -13.26 2.33 5.60
N VAL A 75 -12.45 3.30 5.18
CA VAL A 75 -12.83 4.72 5.17
C VAL A 75 -12.58 5.25 3.76
N ARG A 76 -13.65 5.74 3.12
CA ARG A 76 -13.52 6.53 1.88
C ARG A 76 -13.00 7.92 2.23
N HIS A 77 -12.21 8.53 1.35
CA HIS A 77 -11.79 9.91 1.53
C HIS A 77 -13.01 10.86 1.60
N GLY A 78 -12.85 12.00 2.28
CA GLY A 78 -13.88 13.04 2.32
C GLY A 78 -14.10 13.69 0.95
N GLU A 79 -15.12 14.53 0.82
CA GLU A 79 -15.38 15.25 -0.43
C GLU A 79 -14.14 15.98 -0.96
N SER A 80 -13.81 15.73 -2.23
CA SER A 80 -12.66 16.35 -2.92
C SER A 80 -13.11 17.36 -3.96
N GLU A 81 -12.20 18.26 -4.35
CA GLU A 81 -12.46 19.25 -5.41
C GLU A 81 -12.96 18.57 -6.69
N GLY A 82 -12.38 17.43 -7.05
CA GLY A 82 -12.79 16.63 -8.20
C GLY A 82 -14.12 15.88 -8.04
N ASN A 83 -14.69 15.80 -6.83
CA ASN A 83 -16.06 15.31 -6.62
C ASN A 83 -17.09 16.42 -6.83
N VAL A 84 -16.71 17.67 -6.57
CA VAL A 84 -17.56 18.85 -6.77
C VAL A 84 -17.51 19.32 -8.22
N ASP A 85 -16.32 19.33 -8.80
CA ASP A 85 -16.04 19.82 -10.15
C ASP A 85 -15.05 18.89 -10.87
N GLU A 86 -15.57 18.07 -11.78
CA GLU A 86 -14.75 17.15 -12.59
C GLU A 86 -13.77 17.90 -13.51
N SER A 87 -14.03 19.17 -13.84
CA SER A 87 -13.11 19.95 -14.68
C SER A 87 -11.76 20.18 -14.00
N VAL A 88 -11.67 20.01 -12.67
CA VAL A 88 -10.42 20.03 -11.90
C VAL A 88 -9.37 19.10 -12.49
N TYR A 89 -9.76 17.92 -12.99
CA TYR A 89 -8.83 16.95 -13.57
C TYR A 89 -8.15 17.43 -14.86
N THR A 90 -8.69 18.48 -15.51
CA THR A 90 -8.05 19.12 -16.68
C THR A 90 -6.89 20.04 -16.28
N ARG A 91 -6.91 20.56 -15.05
CA ARG A 91 -5.97 21.58 -14.54
C ARG A 91 -5.06 21.07 -13.42
N VAL A 92 -5.47 20.02 -12.71
CA VAL A 92 -4.75 19.40 -11.60
C VAL A 92 -4.66 17.90 -11.83
N ALA A 93 -3.44 17.35 -11.73
CA ALA A 93 -3.24 15.91 -11.81
C ALA A 93 -3.99 15.19 -10.68
N ASP A 94 -4.67 14.07 -10.98
CA ASP A 94 -5.51 13.32 -10.02
C ASP A 94 -4.85 13.06 -8.65
N PRO A 95 -3.58 12.61 -8.55
CA PRO A 95 -2.94 12.40 -7.24
C PRO A 95 -2.81 13.67 -6.38
N LYS A 96 -2.91 14.85 -7.00
CA LYS A 96 -2.80 16.17 -6.36
C LYS A 96 -4.16 16.82 -6.05
N VAL A 97 -5.27 16.21 -6.45
CA VAL A 97 -6.61 16.72 -6.13
C VAL A 97 -6.86 16.59 -4.63
N GLY A 98 -7.18 17.72 -3.99
CA GLY A 98 -7.32 17.85 -2.54
C GLY A 98 -8.77 17.74 -2.06
N LEU A 99 -8.94 17.75 -0.73
CA LEU A 99 -10.25 17.86 -0.10
C LEU A 99 -10.84 19.27 -0.23
N THR A 100 -12.17 19.34 -0.25
CA THR A 100 -12.90 20.59 0.02
C THR A 100 -12.94 20.88 1.51
N GLU A 101 -13.34 22.08 1.91
CA GLU A 101 -13.59 22.42 3.32
C GLU A 101 -14.62 21.48 3.97
N LYS A 102 -15.66 21.11 3.20
CA LYS A 102 -16.65 20.12 3.63
C LYS A 102 -16.01 18.74 3.83
N GLY A 103 -15.16 18.29 2.91
CA GLY A 103 -14.43 17.02 3.04
C GLY A 103 -13.52 16.97 4.27
N VAL A 104 -12.94 18.11 4.67
CA VAL A 104 -12.18 18.23 5.93
C VAL A 104 -13.08 18.00 7.15
N ILE A 105 -14.24 18.66 7.20
CA ILE A 105 -15.21 18.51 8.30
C ILE A 105 -15.72 17.06 8.39
N GLU A 106 -15.99 16.44 7.24
CA GLU A 106 -16.38 15.03 7.15
C GLU A 106 -15.31 14.11 7.75
N ALA A 107 -14.04 14.33 7.41
CA ALA A 107 -12.92 13.53 7.92
C ALA A 107 -12.76 13.68 9.44
N GLU A 108 -12.87 14.89 9.98
CA GLU A 108 -12.83 15.11 11.43
C GLU A 108 -14.02 14.44 12.14
N GLY A 109 -15.23 14.55 11.58
CA GLY A 109 -16.42 13.88 12.10
C GLY A 109 -16.31 12.36 12.07
N CYS A 110 -15.71 11.81 11.02
CA CYS A 110 -15.42 10.39 10.89
C CYS A 110 -14.47 9.92 12.00
N GLY A 111 -13.39 10.67 12.26
CA GLY A 111 -12.43 10.37 13.33
C GLY A 111 -13.07 10.28 14.71
N ARG A 112 -13.96 11.23 15.05
CA ARG A 112 -14.70 11.22 16.33
C ARG A 112 -15.57 9.98 16.47
N LYS A 113 -16.39 9.69 15.46
CA LYS A 113 -17.27 8.49 15.44
C LYS A 113 -16.47 7.19 15.51
N MET A 114 -15.34 7.12 14.82
CA MET A 114 -14.46 5.95 14.85
C MET A 114 -13.89 5.72 16.25
N ARG A 115 -13.42 6.77 16.91
CA ARG A 115 -12.92 6.69 18.29
C ARG A 115 -13.99 6.17 19.24
N GLU A 116 -15.18 6.78 19.24
CA GLU A 116 -16.32 6.35 20.07
C GLU A 116 -16.67 4.88 19.81
N MET A 117 -16.68 4.46 18.55
CA MET A 117 -16.95 3.08 18.16
C MET A 117 -15.87 2.11 18.67
N ILE A 118 -14.60 2.50 18.63
CA ILE A 118 -13.49 1.67 19.11
C ILE A 118 -13.52 1.56 20.64
N GLU A 119 -13.71 2.66 21.35
CA GLU A 119 -13.77 2.71 22.81
C GLU A 119 -14.98 1.93 23.36
N LYS A 120 -16.14 1.97 22.69
CA LYS A 120 -17.32 1.20 23.12
C LYS A 120 -17.15 -0.32 23.01
N ASN A 121 -16.34 -0.79 22.06
CA ASN A 121 -16.21 -2.21 21.72
C ASN A 121 -14.86 -2.82 22.15
N GLY A 122 -13.92 -2.00 22.60
CA GLY A 122 -12.56 -2.40 22.97
C GLY A 122 -12.34 -2.21 24.46
N GLY A 123 -11.59 -3.13 25.09
CA GLY A 123 -11.01 -2.85 26.41
C GLY A 123 -9.96 -1.74 26.33
N ASP A 124 -9.42 -1.34 27.48
CA ASP A 124 -8.58 -0.13 27.61
C ASP A 124 -7.26 -0.15 26.81
N ASP A 125 -6.82 -1.31 26.30
CA ASP A 125 -5.58 -1.47 25.54
C ASP A 125 -5.83 -1.72 24.04
N TRP A 126 -6.35 -0.69 23.36
CA TRP A 126 -6.45 -0.69 21.90
C TRP A 126 -5.41 0.24 21.26
N LYS A 127 -5.02 -0.13 20.03
CA LYS A 127 -4.15 0.63 19.13
C LYS A 127 -4.72 0.61 17.72
N VAL A 128 -4.47 1.66 16.96
CA VAL A 128 -4.86 1.78 15.54
C VAL A 128 -3.62 1.86 14.67
N TYR A 129 -3.63 1.12 13.57
CA TYR A 129 -2.62 1.21 12.52
C TYR A 129 -3.30 1.67 11.24
N PHE A 130 -2.81 2.75 10.64
CA PHE A 130 -3.43 3.33 9.45
C PHE A 130 -2.72 2.90 8.18
N TYR A 131 -3.50 2.46 7.20
CA TYR A 131 -3.09 2.34 5.81
C TYR A 131 -3.81 3.41 5.00
N VAL A 132 -3.08 4.12 4.15
CA VAL A 132 -3.63 5.25 3.40
C VAL A 132 -3.16 5.23 1.95
N SER A 133 -4.01 5.68 1.04
CA SER A 133 -3.60 5.87 -0.35
C SER A 133 -2.60 7.04 -0.45
N PRO A 134 -1.68 7.02 -1.43
CA PRO A 134 -0.70 8.10 -1.59
C PRO A 134 -1.31 9.38 -2.19
N TYR A 135 -2.62 9.42 -2.47
CA TYR A 135 -3.27 10.57 -3.08
C TYR A 135 -3.56 11.65 -2.04
N LYS A 136 -3.44 12.92 -2.46
CA LYS A 136 -3.57 14.08 -1.57
C LYS A 136 -4.87 14.04 -0.76
N ARG A 137 -6.02 13.80 -1.39
CA ARG A 137 -7.32 13.62 -0.71
C ARG A 137 -7.33 12.51 0.35
N GLY A 138 -6.64 11.40 0.11
CA GLY A 138 -6.50 10.30 1.07
C GLY A 138 -5.65 10.69 2.28
N ILE A 139 -4.49 11.31 2.02
CA ILE A 139 -3.59 11.81 3.06
C ILE A 139 -4.25 12.91 3.90
N GLU A 140 -4.95 13.86 3.28
CA GLU A 140 -5.69 14.94 3.97
C GLU A 140 -6.85 14.40 4.80
N THR A 141 -7.57 13.38 4.30
CA THR A 141 -8.60 12.69 5.09
C THR A 141 -7.96 12.09 6.34
N LEU A 142 -6.88 11.33 6.18
CA LEU A 142 -6.21 10.72 7.33
C LEU A 142 -5.70 11.77 8.33
N ARG A 143 -5.09 12.86 7.86
CA ARG A 143 -4.58 13.92 8.74
C ARG A 143 -5.68 14.51 9.62
N ASN A 144 -6.86 14.76 9.07
CA ASN A 144 -7.98 15.33 9.80
C ASN A 144 -8.69 14.31 10.69
N LEU A 145 -8.85 13.08 10.21
CA LEU A 145 -9.40 11.95 10.95
C LEU A 145 -8.54 11.60 12.18
N ALA A 146 -7.21 11.57 12.00
CA ALA A 146 -6.25 11.22 13.04
C ALA A 146 -6.21 12.22 14.21
N LYS A 147 -6.72 13.44 14.04
CA LYS A 147 -6.83 14.44 15.13
C LYS A 147 -7.64 13.93 16.32
N SER A 148 -8.57 13.01 16.10
CA SER A 148 -9.40 12.43 17.17
C SER A 148 -8.65 11.40 18.02
N PHE A 149 -7.48 10.94 17.57
CA PHE A 149 -6.70 9.88 18.21
C PHE A 149 -5.48 10.45 18.92
N GLU A 150 -5.24 10.00 20.15
CA GLU A 150 -4.00 10.29 20.87
C GLU A 150 -2.82 9.60 20.19
N ARG A 151 -1.64 10.23 20.17
CA ARG A 151 -0.43 9.65 19.57
C ARG A 151 -0.06 8.29 20.19
N SER A 152 -0.30 8.13 21.49
CA SER A 152 -0.11 6.87 22.22
C SER A 152 -0.96 5.72 21.65
N ARG A 153 -2.12 6.01 21.06
CA ARG A 153 -3.05 5.03 20.48
C ARG A 153 -2.74 4.68 19.03
N ILE A 154 -1.81 5.37 18.38
CA ILE A 154 -1.43 5.14 16.98
C ILE A 154 -0.19 4.24 16.95
N ALA A 155 -0.36 2.99 16.50
CA ALA A 155 0.74 2.04 16.35
C ALA A 155 1.63 2.36 15.13
N GLY A 156 1.06 2.98 14.10
CA GLY A 156 1.81 3.36 12.90
C GLY A 156 0.89 3.86 11.79
N VAL A 157 1.54 4.42 10.77
CA VAL A 157 0.91 4.88 9.54
C VAL A 157 1.77 4.38 8.39
N ARG A 158 1.13 3.83 7.35
CA ARG A 158 1.80 3.37 6.15
C ARG A 158 1.03 3.81 4.91
N GLU A 159 1.75 4.41 3.97
CA GLU A 159 1.22 4.64 2.63
C GLU A 159 1.24 3.32 1.85
N GLU A 160 0.14 3.04 1.17
CA GLU A 160 -0.03 1.80 0.42
C GLU A 160 -0.54 2.12 -1.00
N PRO A 161 0.35 2.11 -2.02
CA PRO A 161 0.01 2.44 -3.40
C PRO A 161 -1.06 1.56 -4.03
N ARG A 162 -1.34 0.38 -3.46
CA ARG A 162 -2.42 -0.52 -3.90
C ARG A 162 -3.81 -0.05 -3.46
N LEU A 163 -3.91 0.94 -2.56
CA LEU A 163 -5.17 1.55 -2.12
C LEU A 163 -5.58 2.76 -2.97
N ARG A 164 -4.96 2.97 -4.14
CA ARG A 164 -5.39 4.04 -5.06
C ARG A 164 -6.80 3.78 -5.57
N GLU A 165 -7.48 4.87 -5.92
CA GLU A 165 -8.74 4.81 -6.64
C GLU A 165 -8.56 4.07 -7.96
N GLN A 166 -9.63 3.50 -8.51
CA GLN A 166 -9.58 2.84 -9.81
C GLN A 166 -9.15 3.83 -10.89
N ASP A 167 -8.09 3.50 -11.62
CA ASP A 167 -7.65 4.25 -12.79
C ASP A 167 -8.61 3.93 -13.95
N PHE A 168 -9.37 4.91 -14.43
CA PHE A 168 -10.34 4.72 -15.53
C PHE A 168 -9.74 4.79 -16.95
N GLY A 169 -8.41 4.93 -17.07
CA GLY A 169 -7.75 5.08 -18.36
C GLY A 169 -8.21 6.33 -19.11
N MET A 170 -7.94 6.38 -20.42
CA MET A 170 -8.51 7.40 -21.30
C MET A 170 -9.87 6.90 -21.75
N ASN A 171 -10.95 7.58 -21.35
CA ASN A 171 -12.27 7.40 -21.97
C ASN A 171 -12.17 7.91 -23.41
N VAL A 172 -11.63 7.09 -24.31
CA VAL A 172 -11.76 7.31 -25.75
C VAL A 172 -13.20 6.97 -26.09
N PHE A 173 -14.09 7.96 -25.96
CA PHE A 173 -15.33 7.95 -26.71
C PHE A 173 -14.89 8.03 -28.17
N CYS A 174 -14.73 6.88 -28.82
CA CYS A 174 -14.57 6.82 -30.27
C CYS A 174 -15.90 7.33 -30.84
N PRO A 175 -15.95 8.53 -31.46
CA PRO A 175 -17.16 8.89 -32.18
C PRO A 175 -17.25 7.91 -33.34
N SER A 176 -18.31 7.11 -33.35
CA SER A 176 -18.68 6.33 -34.53
C SER A 176 -18.74 7.30 -35.71
N PHE A 177 -17.81 7.14 -36.66
CA PHE A 177 -17.84 7.81 -37.95
C PHE A 177 -19.06 7.36 -38.76
#